data_AF-A0A1L6ZEZ2-F1
#
_entry.id   AF-A0A1L6ZEZ2-F1
#
_cell.length_a   1.000
_cell.length_b   1.000
_cell.length_c   1.000
_cell.angle_alpha   90.00
_cell.angle_beta   90.00
_cell.angle_gamma   90.00
#
_symmetry.space_group_name_H-M   'P 1'
#
loop_
_entity.id
_entity.type
_entity.pdbx_description
1 polymer ?
#
loop_
_entity_poly.entity_id
_entity_poly.type
_entity_poly.pdbx_seq_one_letter_code
_entity_poly.pdbx_strand_id
1 'polypeptide(L)'
;MTTITTWNKRLKKIYTEVKEIEPLLTAAINQYESMYSHGVKKIMQANLKEIMVGVPKEEAIELLGSKLLDVFEWDDILPVVKYSKFNALIWAKRIQRELDQQDEVIRYYRNRLWRIHSLLEKLEDAYRKNDEKKKVRKVFELMHQVTYLIFLRPYRATNIAYLIEMCFFTMSKNDFLSLLTIDHSKERAEEVKSHIDSIPAEVDFNTFCHFVHDWVLEDENKDVFFTILSQTNVEAAVQRYDKYKLDQVKSS
;
A
#
# COMPACT_ATOMS: atom_id res chain seq x y z
N MET A 1 32.33 35.25 -12.81
CA MET A 1 31.04 35.62 -13.43
C MET A 1 30.60 34.51 -14.37
N THR A 2 29.56 33.76 -14.02
CA THR A 2 28.94 32.78 -14.94
C THR A 2 28.18 33.57 -16.00
N THR A 3 28.57 33.43 -17.28
CA THR A 3 27.99 34.23 -18.38
C THR A 3 26.52 33.87 -18.65
N ILE A 4 25.72 34.83 -19.13
CA ILE A 4 24.30 34.66 -19.50
C ILE A 4 24.09 33.47 -20.46
N THR A 5 25.05 33.23 -21.36
CA THR A 5 25.07 32.09 -22.29
C THR A 5 25.07 30.74 -21.56
N THR A 6 25.80 30.63 -20.45
CA THR A 6 25.85 29.41 -19.62
C THR A 6 24.52 29.17 -18.90
N TRP A 7 23.87 30.22 -18.43
CA TRP A 7 22.55 30.12 -17.80
C TRP A 7 21.46 29.69 -18.78
N ASN A 8 21.49 30.22 -20.01
CA ASN A 8 20.54 29.81 -21.06
C ASN A 8 20.72 28.33 -21.43
N LYS A 9 21.96 27.84 -21.54
CA LYS A 9 22.24 26.42 -21.78
C LYS A 9 21.71 25.54 -20.64
N ARG A 10 21.88 25.98 -19.38
CA ARG A 10 21.35 25.28 -18.20
C ARG A 10 19.83 25.21 -18.22
N LEU A 11 19.14 26.33 -18.52
CA LEU A 11 17.68 26.35 -18.61
C LEU A 11 17.15 25.40 -19.69
N LYS A 12 17.79 25.37 -20.88
CA LYS A 12 17.43 24.42 -21.95
C LYS A 12 17.59 22.97 -21.50
N LYS A 13 18.69 22.64 -20.81
CA LYS A 13 18.93 21.29 -20.28
C LYS A 13 17.87 20.89 -19.25
N ILE A 14 17.52 21.79 -18.32
CA ILE A 14 16.48 21.53 -17.32
C ILE A 14 15.13 21.28 -18.00
N TYR A 15 14.77 22.09 -18.99
CA TYR A 15 13.53 21.89 -19.73
C TYR A 15 13.45 20.53 -20.42
N THR A 16 14.55 20.09 -21.04
CA THR A 16 14.65 18.74 -21.62
C THR A 16 14.49 17.66 -20.55
N GLU A 17 15.16 17.80 -19.42
CA GLU A 17 15.09 16.81 -18.33
C GLU A 17 13.68 16.71 -17.73
N VAL A 18 12.96 17.83 -17.54
CA VAL A 18 11.56 17.82 -17.07
C VAL A 18 10.67 17.08 -18.07
N LYS A 19 10.84 17.33 -19.38
CA LYS A 19 10.10 16.62 -20.43
C LYS A 19 10.36 15.11 -20.48
N GLU A 20 11.55 14.68 -20.08
CA GLU A 20 11.88 13.26 -19.98
C GLU A 20 11.28 12.62 -18.72
N ILE A 21 11.28 13.34 -17.59
CA ILE A 21 10.79 12.82 -16.30
C ILE A 21 9.26 12.72 -16.28
N GLU A 22 8.54 13.73 -16.79
CA GLU A 22 7.08 13.81 -16.74
C GLU A 22 6.35 12.54 -17.19
N PRO A 23 6.60 11.98 -18.40
CA PRO A 23 5.91 10.77 -18.84
C PRO A 23 6.30 9.54 -18.02
N LEU A 24 7.55 9.46 -17.55
CA LEU A 24 8.03 8.33 -16.74
C LEU A 24 7.40 8.32 -15.35
N LEU A 25 7.30 9.48 -14.70
CA LEU A 25 6.61 9.63 -13.43
C LEU A 25 5.12 9.32 -13.57
N THR A 26 4.48 9.81 -14.62
CA THR A 26 3.06 9.56 -14.89
C THR A 26 2.80 8.08 -15.12
N ALA A 27 3.64 7.42 -15.92
CA ALA A 27 3.55 5.97 -16.14
C ALA A 27 3.76 5.19 -14.83
N ALA A 28 4.72 5.60 -13.99
CA ALA A 28 4.96 4.95 -12.71
C ALA A 28 3.76 5.07 -11.76
N ILE A 29 3.10 6.24 -11.72
CA ILE A 29 1.87 6.44 -10.94
C ILE A 29 0.71 5.60 -11.49
N ASN A 30 0.51 5.56 -12.81
CA ASN A 30 -0.53 4.73 -13.42
C ASN A 30 -0.31 3.23 -13.18
N GLN A 31 0.94 2.79 -13.15
CA GLN A 31 1.28 1.42 -12.80
C GLN A 31 0.97 1.12 -11.34
N TYR A 32 1.27 2.05 -10.41
CA TYR A 32 0.87 1.94 -9.01
C TYR A 32 -0.66 1.76 -8.89
N GLU A 33 -1.44 2.60 -9.57
CA GLU A 33 -2.91 2.51 -9.59
C GLU A 33 -3.44 1.17 -10.11
N SER A 34 -2.81 0.66 -11.17
CA SER A 34 -3.16 -0.62 -11.78
C SER A 34 -2.86 -1.79 -10.85
N MET A 35 -1.68 -1.80 -10.24
CA MET A 35 -1.28 -2.80 -9.23
C MET A 35 -2.23 -2.78 -8.03
N TYR A 36 -2.52 -1.58 -7.52
CA TYR A 36 -3.46 -1.39 -6.42
C TYR A 36 -4.85 -1.95 -6.76
N SER A 37 -5.40 -1.55 -7.91
CA SER A 37 -6.75 -1.98 -8.34
C SER A 37 -6.82 -3.48 -8.59
N HIS A 38 -5.80 -4.07 -9.23
CA HIS A 38 -5.68 -5.51 -9.40
C HIS A 38 -5.65 -6.23 -8.05
N GLY A 39 -4.86 -5.68 -7.12
CA GLY A 39 -4.71 -6.20 -5.79
C GLY A 39 -6.00 -6.24 -4.99
N VAL A 40 -6.73 -5.12 -4.96
CA VAL A 40 -8.07 -5.04 -4.32
C VAL A 40 -8.99 -6.11 -4.90
N LYS A 41 -9.02 -6.26 -6.24
CA LYS A 41 -9.81 -7.30 -6.90
C LYS A 41 -9.43 -8.69 -6.40
N LYS A 42 -8.13 -9.00 -6.26
CA LYS A 42 -7.66 -10.30 -5.74
C LYS A 42 -8.00 -10.54 -4.27
N ILE A 43 -7.88 -9.53 -3.43
CA ILE A 43 -8.29 -9.62 -2.02
C ILE A 43 -9.79 -9.90 -1.93
N MET A 44 -10.61 -9.13 -2.64
CA MET A 44 -12.06 -9.33 -2.65
C MET A 44 -12.44 -10.72 -3.21
N GLN A 45 -11.81 -11.17 -4.30
CA GLN A 45 -11.99 -12.54 -4.84
C GLN A 45 -11.70 -13.61 -3.79
N ALA A 46 -10.61 -13.45 -3.03
CA ALA A 46 -10.24 -14.39 -1.98
C ALA A 46 -11.26 -14.46 -0.84
N ASN A 47 -12.00 -13.38 -0.60
CA ASN A 47 -13.03 -13.31 0.45
C ASN A 47 -14.41 -13.77 -0.02
N LEU A 48 -14.65 -13.90 -1.33
CA LEU A 48 -15.96 -14.28 -1.86
C LEU A 48 -16.47 -15.60 -1.28
N LYS A 49 -15.61 -16.59 -1.07
CA LYS A 49 -16.05 -17.87 -0.48
C LYS A 49 -16.67 -17.67 0.90
N GLU A 50 -16.04 -16.86 1.75
CA GLU A 50 -16.49 -16.61 3.12
C GLU A 50 -17.79 -15.81 3.15
N ILE A 51 -17.91 -14.80 2.27
CA ILE A 51 -19.16 -14.03 2.08
C ILE A 51 -20.32 -14.94 1.66
N MET A 52 -20.02 -16.00 0.91
CA MET A 52 -21.00 -16.89 0.29
C MET A 52 -21.30 -18.14 1.12
N VAL A 53 -20.64 -18.32 2.28
CA VAL A 53 -20.92 -19.46 3.18
C VAL A 53 -22.37 -19.41 3.64
N GLY A 54 -23.11 -20.51 3.42
CA GLY A 54 -24.51 -20.62 3.81
C GLY A 54 -25.51 -19.98 2.84
N VAL A 55 -25.04 -19.33 1.77
CA VAL A 55 -25.91 -18.81 0.70
C VAL A 55 -26.00 -19.84 -0.43
N PRO A 56 -27.21 -20.30 -0.81
CA PRO A 56 -27.41 -21.12 -2.00
C PRO A 56 -26.80 -20.45 -3.23
N LYS A 57 -26.17 -21.22 -4.11
CA LYS A 57 -25.47 -20.71 -5.28
C LYS A 57 -26.40 -19.88 -6.18
N GLU A 58 -27.62 -20.37 -6.36
CA GLU A 58 -28.65 -19.76 -7.18
C GLU A 58 -29.08 -18.40 -6.62
N GLU A 59 -29.31 -18.34 -5.30
CA GLU A 59 -29.68 -17.13 -4.58
C GLU A 59 -28.57 -16.07 -4.60
N ALA A 60 -27.31 -16.50 -4.48
CA ALA A 60 -26.19 -15.59 -4.58
C ALA A 60 -25.97 -15.03 -5.99
N ILE A 61 -26.21 -15.83 -7.04
CA ILE A 61 -26.16 -15.35 -8.43
C ILE A 61 -27.29 -14.34 -8.66
N GLU A 62 -28.47 -14.58 -8.11
CA GLU A 62 -29.63 -13.68 -8.25
C GLU A 62 -29.44 -12.35 -7.50
N LEU A 63 -28.94 -12.40 -6.26
CA LEU A 63 -28.80 -11.21 -5.40
C LEU A 63 -27.51 -10.42 -5.63
N LEU A 64 -26.40 -11.13 -5.88
CA LEU A 64 -25.07 -10.55 -5.96
C LEU A 64 -24.48 -10.61 -7.36
N GLY A 65 -25.01 -11.42 -8.27
CA GLY A 65 -24.42 -11.64 -9.60
C GLY A 65 -24.21 -10.34 -10.38
N SER A 66 -25.22 -9.48 -10.49
CA SER A 66 -25.09 -8.20 -11.20
C SER A 66 -24.03 -7.27 -10.56
N LYS A 67 -24.04 -7.15 -9.22
CA LYS A 67 -23.07 -6.33 -8.47
C LYS A 67 -21.66 -6.90 -8.48
N LEU A 68 -21.52 -8.22 -8.50
CA LEU A 68 -20.24 -8.91 -8.61
C LEU A 68 -19.67 -8.78 -10.03
N LEU A 69 -20.52 -8.75 -11.06
CA LEU A 69 -20.09 -8.51 -12.44
C LEU A 69 -19.60 -7.09 -12.71
N ASP A 70 -20.04 -6.12 -11.91
CA ASP A 70 -19.47 -4.76 -11.95
C ASP A 70 -17.99 -4.75 -11.50
N VAL A 71 -17.52 -5.81 -10.84
CA VAL A 71 -16.19 -5.89 -10.20
C VAL A 71 -15.35 -7.08 -10.69
N PHE A 72 -15.98 -8.18 -11.12
CA PHE A 72 -15.36 -9.46 -11.49
C PHE A 72 -15.89 -9.98 -12.83
N GLU A 73 -15.07 -10.73 -13.56
CA GLU A 73 -15.55 -11.45 -14.75
C GLU A 73 -16.22 -12.77 -14.33
N TRP A 74 -17.13 -13.33 -15.14
CA TRP A 74 -17.83 -14.59 -14.80
C TRP A 74 -16.87 -15.76 -14.49
N ASP A 75 -15.75 -15.83 -15.22
CA ASP A 75 -14.71 -16.85 -15.04
C ASP A 75 -13.94 -16.67 -13.73
N ASP A 76 -13.95 -15.46 -13.14
CA ASP A 76 -13.35 -15.16 -11.82
C ASP A 76 -14.24 -15.60 -10.65
N ILE A 77 -15.56 -15.70 -10.88
CA ILE A 77 -16.58 -16.01 -9.85
C ILE A 77 -16.70 -17.52 -9.65
N LEU A 78 -16.63 -18.33 -10.71
CA LEU A 78 -16.87 -19.78 -10.66
C LEU A 78 -15.85 -20.64 -9.86
N PRO A 79 -14.58 -20.26 -9.62
CA PRO A 79 -13.65 -21.03 -8.81
C PRO A 79 -13.75 -20.76 -7.30
N VAL A 80 -14.94 -20.41 -6.76
CA VAL A 80 -15.20 -20.16 -5.32
C VAL A 80 -14.59 -21.21 -4.39
N VAL A 81 -14.47 -22.46 -4.88
CA VAL A 81 -13.96 -23.61 -4.13
C VAL A 81 -12.50 -23.48 -3.69
N LYS A 82 -11.66 -22.70 -4.42
CA LYS A 82 -10.21 -22.56 -4.12
C LYS A 82 -9.84 -21.38 -3.24
N TYR A 83 -10.79 -20.50 -2.90
CA TYR A 83 -10.50 -19.34 -2.06
C TYR A 83 -10.50 -19.71 -0.59
N SER A 84 -9.63 -19.05 0.18
CA SER A 84 -9.46 -19.25 1.62
C SER A 84 -9.13 -17.90 2.24
N LYS A 85 -9.52 -17.70 3.50
CA LYS A 85 -9.13 -16.56 4.35
C LYS A 85 -7.62 -16.26 4.25
N PHE A 86 -6.79 -17.28 4.05
CA PHE A 86 -5.35 -17.14 3.83
C PHE A 86 -4.99 -16.36 2.57
N ASN A 87 -5.72 -16.56 1.48
CA ASN A 87 -5.38 -15.95 0.20
C ASN A 87 -5.54 -14.42 0.25
N ALA A 88 -6.53 -13.90 0.99
CA ALA A 88 -6.72 -12.46 1.12
C ALA A 88 -5.53 -11.79 1.83
N LEU A 89 -5.08 -12.38 2.94
CA LEU A 89 -3.91 -11.92 3.69
C LEU A 89 -2.60 -12.05 2.89
N ILE A 90 -2.41 -13.16 2.17
CA ILE A 90 -1.26 -13.38 1.28
C ILE A 90 -1.26 -12.35 0.14
N TRP A 91 -2.42 -12.11 -0.48
CA TRP A 91 -2.55 -11.08 -1.52
C TRP A 91 -2.25 -9.70 -0.97
N ALA A 92 -2.78 -9.33 0.20
CA ALA A 92 -2.50 -8.05 0.84
C ALA A 92 -0.99 -7.81 1.01
N LYS A 93 -0.24 -8.80 1.51
CA LYS A 93 1.23 -8.73 1.58
C LYS A 93 1.88 -8.56 0.22
N ARG A 94 1.47 -9.38 -0.75
CA ARG A 94 2.05 -9.35 -2.10
C ARG A 94 1.87 -7.99 -2.75
N ILE A 95 0.66 -7.43 -2.67
CA ILE A 95 0.32 -6.14 -3.25
C ILE A 95 1.10 -5.04 -2.52
N GLN A 96 1.17 -5.05 -1.19
CA GLN A 96 1.96 -4.06 -0.45
C GLN A 96 3.42 -4.05 -0.93
N ARG A 97 4.05 -5.21 -1.10
CA ARG A 97 5.43 -5.30 -1.62
C ARG A 97 5.57 -4.71 -3.02
N GLU A 98 4.62 -4.99 -3.91
CA GLU A 98 4.61 -4.45 -5.27
C GLU A 98 4.41 -2.92 -5.26
N LEU A 99 3.54 -2.41 -4.37
CA LEU A 99 3.31 -0.96 -4.20
C LEU A 99 4.51 -0.24 -3.59
N ASP A 100 5.19 -0.85 -2.60
CA ASP A 100 6.38 -0.28 -1.97
C ASP A 100 7.49 -0.10 -3.01
N GLN A 101 7.76 -1.16 -3.80
CA GLN A 101 8.73 -1.11 -4.90
C GLN A 101 8.39 0.00 -5.90
N GLN A 102 7.10 0.14 -6.24
CA GLN A 102 6.66 1.17 -7.17
C GLN A 102 6.75 2.57 -6.57
N ASP A 103 6.50 2.76 -5.27
CA ASP A 103 6.69 4.03 -4.58
C ASP A 103 8.18 4.43 -4.56
N GLU A 104 9.11 3.48 -4.48
CA GLU A 104 10.54 3.79 -4.63
C GLU A 104 10.88 4.39 -5.99
N VAL A 105 10.28 3.86 -7.07
CA VAL A 105 10.43 4.39 -8.43
C VAL A 105 9.84 5.79 -8.53
N ILE A 106 8.65 6.01 -7.98
CA ILE A 106 8.01 7.34 -7.93
C ILE A 106 8.88 8.33 -7.13
N ARG A 107 9.40 7.91 -5.98
CA ARG A 107 10.29 8.68 -5.11
C ARG A 107 11.59 9.05 -5.81
N TYR A 108 12.16 8.14 -6.61
CA TYR A 108 13.34 8.43 -7.43
C TYR A 108 13.09 9.61 -8.38
N TYR A 109 11.98 9.62 -9.12
CA TYR A 109 11.64 10.73 -10.03
C TYR A 109 11.33 12.03 -9.27
N ARG A 110 10.61 11.97 -8.14
CA ARG A 110 10.33 13.15 -7.30
C ARG A 110 11.61 13.78 -6.77
N ASN A 111 12.59 12.97 -6.33
CA ASN A 111 13.87 13.48 -5.86
C ASN A 111 14.65 14.20 -6.97
N ARG A 112 14.55 13.73 -8.22
CA ARG A 112 15.11 14.45 -9.38
C ARG A 112 14.40 15.78 -9.62
N LEU A 113 13.06 15.80 -9.56
CA LEU A 113 12.28 17.03 -9.70
C LEU A 113 12.57 18.05 -8.60
N TRP A 114 12.77 17.61 -7.35
CA TRP A 114 13.21 18.49 -6.25
C TRP A 114 14.55 19.17 -6.54
N ARG A 115 15.53 18.40 -7.05
CA ARG A 115 16.83 18.98 -7.47
C ARG A 115 16.65 19.99 -8.59
N ILE A 116 15.78 19.71 -9.55
CA ILE A 116 15.43 20.65 -10.63
C ILE A 116 14.79 21.92 -10.07
N HIS A 117 13.84 21.81 -9.14
CA HIS A 117 13.18 22.95 -8.50
C HIS A 117 14.21 23.91 -7.89
N SER A 118 15.15 23.38 -7.08
CA SER A 118 16.22 24.19 -6.48
C SER A 118 17.18 24.81 -7.52
N LEU A 119 17.35 24.20 -8.68
CA LEU A 119 18.13 24.80 -9.78
C LEU A 119 17.36 25.93 -10.47
N LEU A 120 16.04 25.81 -10.60
CA LEU A 120 15.17 26.84 -11.16
C LEU A 120 15.13 28.08 -10.27
N GLU A 121 15.07 27.93 -8.95
CA GLU A 121 15.17 29.06 -8.00
C GLU A 121 16.46 29.86 -8.22
N LYS A 122 17.61 29.17 -8.31
CA LYS A 122 18.92 29.81 -8.56
C LYS A 122 18.97 30.50 -9.93
N LEU A 123 18.31 29.93 -10.94
CA LEU A 123 18.22 30.52 -12.29
C LEU A 123 17.33 31.76 -12.29
N GLU A 124 16.20 31.72 -11.57
CA GLU A 124 15.31 32.87 -11.42
C GLU A 124 16.05 34.06 -10.82
N ASP A 125 16.75 33.83 -9.70
CA ASP A 125 17.56 34.86 -9.03
C ASP A 125 18.62 35.46 -9.97
N ALA A 126 19.30 34.60 -10.74
CA ALA A 126 20.30 35.04 -11.69
C ALA A 126 19.68 35.90 -12.81
N TYR A 127 18.53 35.51 -13.37
CA TYR A 127 17.85 36.30 -14.40
C TYR A 127 17.26 37.60 -13.87
N ARG A 128 16.73 37.59 -12.64
CA ARG A 128 16.20 38.78 -11.97
C ARG A 128 17.30 39.83 -11.74
N LYS A 129 18.49 39.41 -11.31
CA LYS A 129 19.65 40.30 -11.14
C LYS A 129 20.16 40.90 -12.45
N ASN A 130 19.86 40.29 -13.60
CA ASN A 130 20.25 40.77 -14.93
C ASN A 130 19.09 41.44 -15.70
N ASP A 131 17.97 41.76 -15.04
CA ASP A 131 16.75 42.37 -15.63
C ASP A 131 16.15 41.58 -16.83
N GLU A 132 16.30 40.26 -16.84
CA GLU A 132 15.87 39.36 -17.92
C GLU A 132 14.40 38.91 -17.74
N LYS A 133 13.46 39.87 -17.71
CA LYS A 133 12.04 39.66 -17.35
C LYS A 133 11.35 38.50 -18.09
N LYS A 134 11.59 38.35 -19.40
CA LYS A 134 11.03 37.26 -20.21
C LYS A 134 11.52 35.89 -19.75
N LYS A 135 12.76 35.78 -19.28
CA LYS A 135 13.34 34.52 -18.81
C LYS A 135 12.86 34.17 -17.41
N VAL A 136 12.73 35.17 -16.54
CA VAL A 136 12.10 35.00 -15.21
C VAL A 136 10.71 34.37 -15.36
N ARG A 137 9.87 34.91 -16.26
CA ARG A 137 8.55 34.34 -16.52
C ARG A 137 8.60 32.87 -16.96
N LYS A 138 9.51 32.52 -17.87
CA LYS A 138 9.68 31.12 -18.33
C LYS A 138 10.14 30.19 -17.21
N VAL A 139 11.04 30.65 -16.34
CA VAL A 139 11.50 29.89 -15.17
C VAL A 139 10.34 29.66 -14.21
N PHE A 140 9.52 30.68 -13.95
CA PHE A 140 8.34 30.58 -13.10
C PHE A 140 7.30 29.58 -13.64
N GLU A 141 6.99 29.63 -14.94
CA GLU A 141 6.09 28.68 -15.60
C GLU A 141 6.61 27.24 -15.47
N LEU A 142 7.91 27.02 -15.69
CA LEU A 142 8.53 25.70 -15.54
C LEU A 142 8.58 25.24 -14.07
N MET A 143 8.81 26.15 -13.14
CA MET A 143 8.80 25.86 -11.71
C MET A 143 7.41 25.40 -11.27
N HIS A 144 6.35 26.07 -11.73
CA HIS A 144 4.97 25.65 -11.47
C HIS A 144 4.69 24.23 -11.98
N GLN A 145 5.11 23.90 -13.21
CA GLN A 145 5.00 22.55 -13.76
C GLN A 145 5.78 21.51 -12.92
N VAL A 146 7.02 21.82 -12.52
CA VAL A 146 7.83 20.93 -11.67
C VAL A 146 7.18 20.71 -10.31
N THR A 147 6.65 21.76 -9.69
CA THR A 147 5.93 21.69 -8.42
C THR A 147 4.69 20.81 -8.54
N TYR A 148 3.91 20.96 -9.61
CA TYR A 148 2.78 20.08 -9.87
C TYR A 148 3.21 18.60 -9.95
N LEU A 149 4.28 18.29 -10.70
CA LEU A 149 4.78 16.93 -10.82
C LEU A 149 5.30 16.34 -9.50
N ILE A 150 5.97 17.15 -8.66
CA ILE A 150 6.41 16.73 -7.31
C ILE A 150 5.21 16.28 -6.46
N PHE A 151 4.10 17.01 -6.56
CA PHE A 151 2.90 16.76 -5.79
C PHE A 151 1.90 15.84 -6.48
N LEU A 152 2.17 15.38 -7.70
CA LEU A 152 1.34 14.37 -8.35
C LEU A 152 1.36 13.08 -7.51
N ARG A 153 0.18 12.56 -7.19
CA ARG A 153 -0.04 11.38 -6.33
C ARG A 153 -0.91 10.36 -7.07
N PRO A 154 -0.77 9.07 -6.75
CA PRO A 154 -1.82 8.11 -7.01
C PRO A 154 -3.17 8.61 -6.45
N TYR A 155 -4.25 8.45 -7.22
CA TYR A 155 -5.62 8.75 -6.85
C TYR A 155 -6.18 7.73 -5.85
N ARG A 156 -5.88 6.43 -6.03
CA ARG A 156 -6.30 5.35 -5.14
C ARG A 156 -5.13 4.98 -4.23
N ALA A 157 -5.23 5.43 -3.00
CA ALA A 157 -4.45 4.92 -1.89
C ALA A 157 -5.43 4.61 -0.75
N THR A 158 -6.23 3.55 -0.88
CA THR A 158 -6.89 3.04 0.34
C THR A 158 -5.83 2.30 1.13
N ASN A 159 -5.82 2.51 2.43
CA ASN A 159 -4.91 1.83 3.32
C ASN A 159 -5.17 0.31 3.22
N ILE A 160 -4.17 -0.47 2.82
CA ILE A 160 -4.29 -1.94 2.74
C ILE A 160 -4.68 -2.52 4.09
N ALA A 161 -4.27 -1.89 5.21
CA ALA A 161 -4.71 -2.29 6.54
C ALA A 161 -6.22 -2.21 6.73
N TYR A 162 -6.86 -1.17 6.20
CA TYR A 162 -8.31 -1.04 6.24
C TYR A 162 -9.01 -2.12 5.41
N LEU A 163 -8.41 -2.51 4.27
CA LEU A 163 -8.91 -3.63 3.48
C LEU A 163 -8.78 -4.95 4.24
N ILE A 164 -7.67 -5.16 4.95
CA ILE A 164 -7.48 -6.32 5.82
C ILE A 164 -8.55 -6.31 6.92
N GLU A 165 -8.70 -5.21 7.67
CA GLU A 165 -9.67 -5.07 8.76
C GLU A 165 -11.10 -5.38 8.30
N MET A 166 -11.56 -4.73 7.22
CA MET A 166 -12.92 -4.90 6.68
C MET A 166 -13.19 -6.31 6.15
N CYS A 167 -12.14 -7.04 5.78
CA CYS A 167 -12.24 -8.37 5.20
C CYS A 167 -11.76 -9.47 6.15
N PHE A 168 -11.43 -9.14 7.41
CA PHE A 168 -10.87 -10.12 8.32
C PHE A 168 -11.97 -11.01 8.88
N PHE A 169 -11.90 -12.29 8.56
CA PHE A 169 -12.77 -13.30 9.16
C PHE A 169 -12.01 -14.00 10.28
N THR A 170 -12.64 -14.13 11.45
CA THR A 170 -12.12 -14.95 12.56
C THR A 170 -11.68 -16.32 12.05
N MET A 171 -10.49 -16.76 12.45
CA MET A 171 -9.88 -18.01 12.01
C MET A 171 -9.54 -18.90 13.19
N SER A 172 -9.46 -20.22 12.97
CA SER A 172 -9.06 -21.14 14.04
C SER A 172 -7.58 -20.97 14.38
N LYS A 173 -7.19 -21.42 15.59
CA LYS A 173 -5.79 -21.53 15.98
C LYS A 173 -4.93 -22.24 14.94
N ASN A 174 -5.41 -23.37 14.40
CA ASN A 174 -4.67 -24.15 13.41
C ASN A 174 -4.51 -23.40 12.09
N ASP A 175 -5.52 -22.64 11.70
CA ASP A 175 -5.46 -21.78 10.53
C ASP A 175 -4.40 -20.69 10.74
N PHE A 176 -4.46 -19.98 11.87
CA PHE A 176 -3.47 -18.96 12.21
C PHE A 176 -2.03 -19.52 12.25
N LEU A 177 -1.83 -20.70 12.86
CA LEU A 177 -0.53 -21.36 12.88
C LEU A 177 -0.01 -21.70 11.48
N SER A 178 -0.89 -21.97 10.52
CA SER A 178 -0.50 -22.22 9.13
C SER A 178 0.09 -20.97 8.47
N LEU A 179 -0.32 -19.76 8.86
CA LEU A 179 0.28 -18.50 8.37
C LEU A 179 1.75 -18.38 8.79
N LEU A 180 2.08 -18.78 10.02
CA LEU A 180 3.44 -18.74 10.55
C LEU A 180 4.40 -19.65 9.76
N THR A 181 3.91 -20.79 9.29
CA THR A 181 4.73 -21.78 8.54
C THR A 181 5.10 -21.33 7.12
N ILE A 182 4.45 -20.28 6.60
CA ILE A 182 4.76 -19.70 5.29
C ILE A 182 6.06 -18.87 5.34
N ASP A 183 6.48 -18.42 6.52
CA ASP A 183 7.79 -17.79 6.70
C ASP A 183 8.83 -18.86 7.11
N HIS A 184 9.51 -19.42 6.10
CA HIS A 184 10.26 -20.68 6.15
C HIS A 184 11.54 -20.71 7.03
N SER A 185 11.71 -19.84 8.03
CA SER A 185 12.87 -19.93 8.94
C SER A 185 12.61 -20.94 10.07
N LYS A 186 13.47 -21.98 10.15
CA LYS A 186 13.34 -23.06 11.16
C LYS A 186 13.49 -22.56 12.61
N GLU A 187 14.28 -21.51 12.82
CA GLU A 187 14.57 -20.94 14.15
C GLU A 187 13.34 -20.22 14.74
N ARG A 188 12.54 -19.54 13.91
CA ARG A 188 11.36 -18.78 14.35
C ARG A 188 10.18 -19.69 14.71
N ALA A 189 10.03 -20.81 14.02
CA ALA A 189 9.02 -21.82 14.34
C ALA A 189 9.24 -22.44 15.73
N GLU A 190 10.48 -22.48 16.23
CA GLU A 190 10.82 -22.95 17.57
C GLU A 190 10.59 -21.90 18.65
N GLU A 191 10.78 -20.61 18.33
CA GLU A 191 10.48 -19.49 19.24
C GLU A 191 8.96 -19.35 19.46
N VAL A 192 8.18 -19.38 18.37
CA VAL A 192 6.71 -19.29 18.45
C VAL A 192 6.10 -20.54 19.11
N LYS A 193 6.77 -21.70 19.04
CA LYS A 193 6.35 -22.94 19.72
C LYS A 193 6.11 -22.76 21.22
N SER A 194 6.93 -21.95 21.90
CA SER A 194 6.78 -21.66 23.33
C SER A 194 5.51 -20.85 23.66
N HIS A 195 4.93 -20.18 22.65
CA HIS A 195 3.74 -19.35 22.78
C HIS A 195 2.48 -20.01 22.21
N ILE A 196 2.60 -21.13 21.47
CA ILE A 196 1.47 -21.84 20.85
C ILE A 196 0.37 -22.11 21.86
N ASP A 197 0.71 -22.54 23.07
CA ASP A 197 -0.27 -22.89 24.11
C ASP A 197 -1.09 -21.68 24.59
N SER A 198 -0.57 -20.45 24.41
CA SER A 198 -1.26 -19.22 24.76
C SER A 198 -2.18 -18.66 23.66
N ILE A 199 -2.12 -19.22 22.45
CA ILE A 199 -3.00 -18.81 21.34
C ILE A 199 -4.43 -19.29 21.64
N PRO A 200 -5.44 -18.40 21.59
CA PRO A 200 -6.85 -18.76 21.76
C PRO A 200 -7.32 -19.71 20.64
N ALA A 201 -8.42 -20.42 20.90
CA ALA A 201 -9.00 -21.35 19.91
C ALA A 201 -9.41 -20.64 18.60
N GLU A 202 -9.80 -19.37 18.71
CA GLU A 202 -10.16 -18.49 17.62
C GLU A 202 -9.32 -17.21 17.67
N VAL A 203 -8.86 -16.75 16.51
CA VAL A 203 -8.06 -15.54 16.33
C VAL A 203 -8.90 -14.55 15.52
N ASP A 204 -9.35 -13.49 16.19
CA ASP A 204 -10.02 -12.35 15.57
C ASP A 204 -9.00 -11.30 15.08
N PHE A 205 -9.46 -10.22 14.44
CA PHE A 205 -8.57 -9.19 13.88
C PHE A 205 -7.69 -8.53 14.95
N ASN A 206 -8.23 -8.25 16.14
CA ASN A 206 -7.47 -7.61 17.22
C ASN A 206 -6.37 -8.53 17.74
N THR A 207 -6.70 -9.81 17.92
CA THR A 207 -5.74 -10.83 18.34
C THR A 207 -4.67 -11.04 17.26
N PHE A 208 -5.04 -11.03 15.99
CA PHE A 208 -4.10 -11.07 14.87
C PHE A 208 -3.13 -9.87 14.88
N CYS A 209 -3.64 -8.64 15.05
CA CYS A 209 -2.81 -7.46 15.16
C CYS A 209 -1.84 -7.52 16.35
N HIS A 210 -2.32 -7.97 17.51
CA HIS A 210 -1.47 -8.20 18.68
C HIS A 210 -0.33 -9.17 18.36
N PHE A 211 -0.61 -10.28 17.69
CA PHE A 211 0.42 -11.21 17.27
C PHE A 211 1.38 -10.62 16.23
N VAL A 212 0.91 -9.85 15.25
CA VAL A 212 1.79 -9.14 14.30
C VAL A 212 2.79 -8.24 15.02
N HIS A 213 2.34 -7.49 16.03
CA HIS A 213 3.18 -6.51 16.72
C HIS A 213 4.08 -7.12 17.79
N ASP A 214 3.53 -7.97 18.65
CA ASP A 214 4.22 -8.41 19.86
C ASP A 214 4.97 -9.73 19.64
N TRP A 215 4.54 -10.54 18.68
CA TRP A 215 5.21 -11.81 18.35
C TRP A 215 6.02 -11.74 17.06
N VAL A 216 5.94 -10.61 16.34
CA VAL A 216 6.67 -10.33 15.09
C VAL A 216 6.58 -11.53 14.15
N LEU A 217 5.39 -11.73 13.57
CA LEU A 217 5.03 -12.94 12.81
C LEU A 217 5.89 -13.19 11.56
N GLU A 218 6.63 -12.18 11.12
CA GLU A 218 7.46 -12.20 9.92
C GLU A 218 8.91 -11.84 10.27
N ASP A 219 9.88 -12.28 9.48
CA ASP A 219 11.26 -11.79 9.57
C ASP A 219 11.28 -10.25 9.66
N GLU A 220 12.03 -9.68 10.62
CA GLU A 220 12.11 -8.23 10.87
C GLU A 220 12.50 -7.43 9.61
N ASN A 221 13.24 -8.05 8.68
CA ASN A 221 13.64 -7.43 7.41
C ASN A 221 12.60 -7.59 6.29
N LYS A 222 11.51 -8.32 6.54
CA LYS A 222 10.44 -8.63 5.59
C LYS A 222 9.04 -8.52 6.22
N ASP A 223 8.91 -7.82 7.36
CA ASP A 223 7.68 -7.70 8.13
C ASP A 223 6.70 -6.71 7.47
N VAL A 224 6.04 -7.23 6.45
CA VAL A 224 5.08 -6.52 5.63
C VAL A 224 3.77 -6.35 6.39
N PHE A 225 3.35 -7.32 7.21
CA PHE A 225 2.16 -7.11 8.05
C PHE A 225 2.36 -6.01 9.07
N PHE A 226 3.52 -5.97 9.75
CA PHE A 226 3.83 -4.86 10.65
C PHE A 226 3.84 -3.53 9.89
N THR A 227 4.45 -3.48 8.71
CA THR A 227 4.47 -2.26 7.87
C THR A 227 3.06 -1.81 7.47
N ILE A 228 2.18 -2.74 7.09
CA ILE A 228 0.79 -2.45 6.75
C ILE A 228 0.02 -1.93 7.97
N LEU A 229 0.07 -2.68 9.09
CA LEU A 229 -0.81 -2.45 10.24
C LEU A 229 -0.32 -1.34 11.16
N SER A 230 0.99 -1.05 11.18
CA SER A 230 1.57 0.08 11.92
C SER A 230 1.10 1.46 11.44
N GLN A 231 0.70 1.59 10.16
CA GLN A 231 0.15 2.84 9.61
C GLN A 231 -1.25 3.18 10.15
N THR A 232 -1.90 2.25 10.85
CA THR A 232 -3.28 2.36 11.32
C THR A 232 -3.30 2.30 12.85
N ASN A 233 -2.64 3.27 13.49
CA ASN A 233 -2.64 3.52 14.95
C ASN A 233 -3.03 2.34 15.86
N VAL A 234 -2.02 1.51 16.12
CA VAL A 234 -1.95 0.40 17.07
C VAL A 234 -2.47 0.75 18.47
N GLU A 235 -2.31 2.00 18.92
CA GLU A 235 -2.81 2.45 20.23
C GLU A 235 -4.33 2.26 20.39
N ALA A 236 -5.11 2.45 19.33
CA ALA A 236 -6.56 2.30 19.40
C ALA A 236 -7.01 0.82 19.39
N ALA A 237 -6.22 -0.09 18.81
CA ALA A 237 -6.51 -1.53 18.78
C ALA A 237 -6.06 -2.21 20.07
N VAL A 238 -4.87 -1.88 20.58
CA VAL A 238 -4.34 -2.38 21.87
C VAL A 238 -5.22 -1.91 23.03
N GLN A 239 -5.63 -0.64 23.08
CA GLN A 239 -6.56 -0.14 24.11
C GLN A 239 -7.93 -0.83 24.07
N ARG A 240 -8.39 -1.26 22.89
CA ARG A 240 -9.65 -2.01 22.74
C ARG A 240 -9.52 -3.45 23.24
N TYR A 241 -8.39 -4.11 22.98
CA TYR A 241 -8.11 -5.46 23.46
C TYR A 241 -7.93 -5.52 24.99
N ASP A 242 -7.15 -4.60 25.57
CA ASP A 242 -6.95 -4.53 27.02
C ASP A 242 -8.26 -4.28 27.77
N LYS A 243 -9.11 -3.42 27.21
CA LYS A 243 -10.46 -3.17 27.73
C LYS A 243 -11.34 -4.44 27.66
N TYR A 244 -11.29 -5.16 26.54
CA TYR A 244 -12.08 -6.38 26.35
C TYR A 244 -11.68 -7.50 27.32
N LYS A 245 -10.37 -7.70 27.58
CA LYS A 245 -9.89 -8.63 28.62
C LYS A 245 -10.35 -8.24 30.02
N LEU A 246 -10.30 -6.96 30.36
CA LEU A 246 -10.73 -6.46 31.67
C LEU A 246 -12.24 -6.67 31.91
N ASP A 247 -13.06 -6.55 30.86
CA ASP A 247 -14.51 -6.73 30.96
C ASP A 247 -14.90 -8.23 31.08
N GLN A 248 -14.15 -9.15 30.46
CA GLN A 248 -14.36 -10.60 30.65
C GLN A 248 -13.99 -11.07 32.07
N VAL A 249 -12.96 -10.48 32.68
CA VAL A 249 -12.54 -10.81 34.05
C VAL A 249 -13.52 -10.29 35.11
N LYS A 250 -14.30 -9.24 34.80
CA LYS A 250 -15.33 -8.71 35.73
C LYS A 250 -16.68 -9.43 35.65
N SER A 251 -16.87 -10.26 34.63
CA SER A 251 -18.12 -10.99 34.36
C SER A 251 -18.03 -12.49 34.66
N SER A 252 -16.89 -12.94 35.22
CA SER A 252 -16.64 -14.27 35.76
C SER A 252 -16.50 -14.22 37.29
#